data_AF-A0A2J7ZGY3-F1
#
_entry.id   AF-A0A2J7ZGY3-F1
#
_cell.length_a   1.000
_cell.length_b   1.000
_cell.length_c   1.000
_cell.angle_alpha   90.00
_cell.angle_beta   90.00
_cell.angle_gamma   90.00
#
_symmetry.space_group_name_H-M   'P 1'
#
loop_
_entity.id
_entity.type
_entity.pdbx_description
1 polymer ?
#
loop_
_entity_poly.entity_id
_entity_poly.type
_entity_poly.pdbx_seq_one_letter_code
_entity_poly.pdbx_strand_id
1 'polypeptide(L)'
;LTGAAQHWPPCWRRGGLCGAAGGTGPSSAAAGLSTAASLGATRAALVVIGDEVLSGSVVDSNTPWLAKLLHSRGVDLVRVLYIPDSPADIKEAVLDCRARVGPGGSVFTSGGIGPTHDDVT
;
A
#
# COMPACT_ATOMS: atom_id res chain seq x y z
N LEU A 1 -18.03 30.27 -21.39
CA LEU A 1 -16.92 30.34 -20.42
C LEU A 1 -17.41 29.68 -19.12
N THR A 2 -17.53 28.34 -19.09
CA THR A 2 -16.56 27.32 -18.62
C THR A 2 -16.27 27.34 -17.12
N GLY A 3 -16.57 26.21 -16.45
CA GLY A 3 -16.05 25.79 -15.13
C GLY A 3 -17.15 25.41 -14.13
N ALA A 4 -17.82 24.26 -14.22
CA ALA A 4 -17.37 22.92 -13.76
C ALA A 4 -17.08 22.83 -12.24
N ALA A 5 -18.14 22.70 -11.44
CA ALA A 5 -18.07 22.14 -10.08
C ALA A 5 -18.52 20.68 -10.12
N GLN A 6 -17.54 19.80 -9.94
CA GLN A 6 -17.70 18.34 -9.99
C GLN A 6 -18.36 17.87 -8.70
N HIS A 7 -19.64 17.53 -8.85
CA HIS A 7 -20.42 16.77 -7.90
C HIS A 7 -19.93 15.31 -7.90
N TRP A 8 -19.81 14.72 -6.71
CA TRP A 8 -19.47 13.31 -6.54
C TRP A 8 -20.69 12.43 -6.92
N PRO A 9 -20.54 11.37 -7.74
CA PRO A 9 -21.67 10.55 -8.14
C PRO A 9 -22.07 9.53 -7.05
N PRO A 10 -23.38 9.26 -6.85
CA PRO A 10 -23.89 8.23 -5.95
C PRO A 10 -24.05 6.91 -6.70
N CYS A 11 -22.99 6.11 -6.81
CA CYS A 11 -23.04 4.78 -7.42
C CYS A 11 -22.69 3.65 -6.45
N TRP A 12 -23.06 3.78 -5.17
CA TRP A 12 -23.16 2.64 -4.25
C TRP A 12 -24.60 2.55 -3.74
N ARG A 13 -25.50 2.10 -4.62
CA ARG A 13 -26.86 1.73 -4.23
C ARG A 13 -27.37 0.57 -5.10
N ARG A 14 -27.40 -0.58 -4.45
CA ARG A 14 -28.31 -1.72 -4.67
C ARG A 14 -28.00 -2.63 -5.87
N GLY A 15 -27.87 -3.92 -5.56
CA GLY A 15 -27.56 -4.99 -6.50
C GLY A 15 -28.62 -5.21 -7.57
N GLY A 16 -28.15 -5.79 -8.66
CA GLY A 16 -28.96 -6.31 -9.76
C GLY A 16 -28.10 -7.27 -10.58
N LEU A 17 -28.38 -8.56 -10.44
CA LEU A 17 -27.97 -9.58 -11.41
C LEU A 17 -28.66 -9.29 -12.74
N CYS A 18 -27.93 -9.34 -13.85
CA CYS A 18 -28.51 -9.66 -15.15
C CYS A 18 -27.43 -10.32 -16.01
N GLY A 19 -27.74 -11.51 -16.53
CA GLY A 19 -26.78 -12.44 -17.12
C GLY A 19 -26.70 -12.46 -18.64
N ALA A 20 -25.61 -13.08 -19.09
CA ALA A 20 -25.43 -14.05 -20.18
C ALA A 20 -25.78 -13.71 -21.65
N ALA A 21 -24.74 -13.71 -22.50
CA ALA A 21 -24.55 -14.49 -23.74
C ALA A 21 -23.25 -13.98 -24.40
N GLY A 22 -22.32 -14.72 -25.01
CA GLY A 22 -22.15 -16.11 -25.43
C GLY A 22 -21.08 -16.08 -26.54
N GLY A 23 -20.03 -16.90 -26.45
CA GLY A 23 -18.96 -16.97 -27.47
C GLY A 23 -17.90 -18.02 -27.14
N THR A 24 -17.91 -19.12 -27.89
CA THR A 24 -17.10 -20.34 -27.72
C THR A 24 -15.90 -20.40 -28.68
N GLY A 25 -14.75 -20.88 -28.20
CA GLY A 25 -13.74 -21.54 -29.04
C GLY A 25 -12.28 -21.29 -28.61
N PRO A 26 -11.39 -22.30 -28.62
CA PRO A 26 -10.35 -22.45 -27.60
C PRO A 26 -8.95 -22.04 -28.07
N SER A 27 -8.08 -21.63 -27.13
CA SER A 27 -6.64 -21.84 -27.30
C SER A 27 -5.99 -22.17 -25.96
N SER A 28 -5.44 -23.37 -25.98
CA SER A 28 -4.57 -24.01 -25.02
C SER A 28 -3.39 -23.13 -24.55
N ALA A 29 -3.00 -23.40 -23.30
CA ALA A 29 -1.70 -23.15 -22.69
C ALA A 29 -1.39 -21.75 -22.16
N ALA A 30 -1.57 -21.59 -20.83
CA ALA A 30 -0.43 -21.37 -19.97
C ALA A 30 -0.76 -21.79 -18.53
N ALA A 31 -0.13 -22.89 -18.14
CA ALA A 31 0.35 -23.23 -16.80
C ALA A 31 -0.63 -23.04 -15.62
N GLY A 32 -1.00 -24.18 -15.03
CA GLY A 32 -1.42 -24.19 -13.63
C GLY A 32 -0.40 -23.43 -12.79
N LEU A 33 -0.85 -22.38 -12.12
CA LEU A 33 -0.06 -21.83 -11.04
C LEU A 33 -0.18 -22.83 -9.91
N SER A 34 0.88 -23.62 -9.82
CA SER A 34 1.24 -24.49 -8.72
C SER A 34 0.66 -23.99 -7.41
N THR A 35 0.05 -24.89 -6.66
CA THR A 35 -0.12 -24.79 -5.21
C THR A 35 1.27 -24.60 -4.62
N ALA A 36 1.78 -23.37 -4.67
CA ALA A 36 2.89 -22.94 -3.85
C ALA A 36 2.34 -23.02 -2.44
N ALA A 37 2.67 -24.13 -1.78
CA ALA A 37 2.49 -24.30 -0.36
C ALA A 37 2.76 -22.97 0.32
N SER A 38 1.83 -22.51 1.17
CA SER A 38 1.96 -21.27 1.90
C SER A 38 3.18 -21.34 2.81
N LEU A 39 4.34 -20.97 2.28
CA LEU A 39 5.35 -20.27 3.06
C LEU A 39 4.65 -18.97 3.42
N GLY A 40 4.18 -18.86 4.67
CA GLY A 40 3.20 -17.86 5.09
C GLY A 40 3.48 -16.50 4.46
N ALA A 41 2.46 -15.92 3.83
CA ALA A 41 2.57 -14.67 3.06
C ALA A 41 3.47 -13.70 3.84
N THR A 42 4.62 -13.34 3.25
CA THR A 42 5.58 -12.46 3.91
C THR A 42 4.86 -11.16 4.20
N ARG A 43 4.82 -10.76 5.48
CA ARG A 43 4.10 -9.56 5.92
C ARG A 43 5.06 -8.39 5.94
N ALA A 44 4.61 -7.25 5.44
CA ALA A 44 5.34 -6.01 5.46
C ALA A 44 4.56 -4.91 6.17
N ALA A 45 5.27 -3.97 6.77
CA ALA A 45 4.73 -2.70 7.24
C ALA A 45 5.57 -1.55 6.70
N LEU A 46 4.98 -0.38 6.55
CA LEU A 46 5.65 0.85 6.11
C LEU A 46 5.46 1.94 7.16
N VAL A 47 6.54 2.65 7.49
CA VAL A 47 6.53 3.83 8.35
C VAL A 47 7.01 5.02 7.52
N VAL A 48 6.12 5.95 7.26
CA VAL A 48 6.41 7.20 6.55
C VAL A 48 6.71 8.28 7.59
N ILE A 49 7.89 8.87 7.50
CA ILE A 49 8.42 9.86 8.43
C ILE A 49 8.51 11.19 7.69
N GLY A 50 7.93 12.24 8.25
CA GLY A 50 8.07 13.60 7.74
C GLY A 50 6.84 14.46 7.97
N ASP A 51 7.08 15.66 8.47
CA ASP A 51 6.03 16.64 8.78
C ASP A 51 5.38 17.23 7.52
N GLU A 52 6.04 17.15 6.37
CA GLU A 52 5.51 17.64 5.09
C GLU A 52 4.34 16.80 4.59
N VAL A 53 4.40 15.49 4.83
CA VAL A 53 3.30 14.57 4.52
C VAL A 53 2.16 14.77 5.52
N LEU A 54 2.48 14.98 6.81
CA LEU A 54 1.48 15.24 7.84
C LEU A 54 0.78 16.60 7.67
N SER A 55 1.51 17.63 7.25
CA SER A 55 0.98 18.96 6.96
C SER A 55 0.24 19.02 5.62
N GLY A 56 0.33 17.98 4.79
CA GLY A 56 -0.24 17.96 3.44
C GLY A 56 0.50 18.83 2.44
N SER A 57 1.69 19.35 2.80
CA SER A 57 2.57 20.11 1.90
C SER A 57 3.11 19.23 0.77
N VAL A 58 3.25 17.92 1.03
CA VAL A 58 3.68 16.91 0.05
C VAL A 58 2.65 15.77 0.03
N VAL A 59 2.26 15.36 -1.18
CA VAL A 59 1.42 14.18 -1.39
C VAL A 59 2.31 12.93 -1.44
N ASP A 60 2.01 11.94 -0.62
CA ASP A 60 2.70 10.66 -0.64
C ASP A 60 2.37 9.86 -1.92
N SER A 61 3.34 9.77 -2.82
CA SER A 61 3.32 8.92 -4.02
C SER A 61 4.01 7.57 -3.82
N ASN A 62 4.78 7.41 -2.74
CA ASN A 62 5.63 6.24 -2.50
C ASN A 62 4.80 5.06 -2.00
N THR A 63 3.88 5.30 -1.07
CA THR A 63 3.05 4.24 -0.49
C THR A 63 2.22 3.50 -1.53
N PRO A 64 1.46 4.17 -2.43
CA PRO A 64 0.67 3.45 -3.43
C PRO A 64 1.53 2.66 -4.43
N TRP A 65 2.72 3.15 -4.79
CA TRP A 65 3.66 2.44 -5.65
C TRP A 65 4.23 1.21 -4.95
N LEU A 66 4.70 1.37 -3.71
CA LEU A 66 5.28 0.30 -2.91
C LEU A 66 4.26 -0.79 -2.60
N ALA A 67 3.02 -0.43 -2.27
CA ALA A 67 1.95 -1.39 -2.02
C ALA A 67 1.69 -2.28 -3.24
N LYS A 68 1.59 -1.69 -4.45
CA LYS A 68 1.45 -2.46 -5.70
C LYS A 68 2.66 -3.36 -5.95
N LEU A 69 3.85 -2.84 -5.70
CA LEU A 69 5.10 -3.56 -5.88
C LEU A 69 5.20 -4.78 -4.96
N LEU A 70 4.90 -4.61 -3.67
CA LEU A 70 4.90 -5.68 -2.68
C LEU A 70 3.83 -6.73 -3.00
N HIS A 71 2.62 -6.27 -3.36
CA HIS A 71 1.53 -7.15 -3.75
C HIS A 71 1.91 -8.01 -4.97
N SER A 72 2.57 -7.43 -5.98
CA SER A 72 3.06 -8.18 -7.16
C SER A 72 4.11 -9.25 -6.82
N ARG A 73 4.78 -9.13 -5.67
CA ARG A 73 5.77 -10.09 -5.15
C ARG A 73 5.20 -11.07 -4.13
N GLY A 74 3.89 -11.06 -3.89
CA GLY A 74 3.23 -11.91 -2.90
C GLY A 74 3.52 -11.51 -1.44
N VAL A 75 3.93 -10.25 -1.22
CA VAL A 75 4.13 -9.67 0.11
C VAL A 75 2.89 -8.87 0.49
N ASP A 76 2.34 -9.13 1.67
CA ASP A 76 1.15 -8.45 2.18
C ASP A 76 1.56 -7.23 3.02
N LEU A 77 1.20 -6.03 2.55
CA LEU A 77 1.45 -4.79 3.29
C LEU A 77 0.33 -4.58 4.31
N VAL A 78 0.58 -4.97 5.56
CA VAL A 78 -0.45 -5.06 6.61
C VAL A 78 -0.64 -3.77 7.40
N ARG A 79 0.29 -2.82 7.28
CA ARG A 79 0.22 -1.53 7.96
C ARG A 79 1.03 -0.47 7.23
N VAL A 80 0.48 0.73 7.19
CA VAL A 80 1.21 1.97 6.89
C VAL A 80 0.97 2.94 8.04
N LEU A 81 2.02 3.56 8.56
CA LEU A 81 1.96 4.63 9.56
C LEU A 81 2.60 5.89 8.99
N TYR A 82 2.01 7.04 9.30
CA TYR A 82 2.59 8.35 9.02
C TYR A 82 2.88 9.00 10.37
N ILE A 83 4.13 9.39 10.60
CA ILE A 83 4.61 9.88 11.89
C ILE A 83 5.47 11.14 11.73
N PRO A 84 5.52 12.00 12.76
CA PRO A 84 6.41 13.16 12.77
C PRO A 84 7.87 12.73 12.83
N ASP A 85 8.78 13.64 12.48
CA ASP A 85 10.23 13.41 12.54
C ASP A 85 10.77 13.54 13.97
N SER A 86 10.37 12.60 14.82
CA SER A 86 10.70 12.55 16.24
C SER A 86 11.22 11.16 16.60
N PRO A 87 12.41 11.04 17.23
CA PRO A 87 12.97 9.74 17.60
C PRO A 87 12.07 8.88 18.48
N ALA A 88 11.23 9.51 19.30
CA ALA A 88 10.28 8.81 20.16
C ALA A 88 9.17 8.15 19.33
N ASP A 89 8.57 8.90 18.40
CA ASP A 89 7.52 8.44 17.50
C ASP A 89 8.03 7.36 16.53
N ILE A 90 9.25 7.53 16.01
CA ILE A 90 9.90 6.54 15.15
C ILE A 90 10.08 5.22 15.90
N LYS A 91 10.57 5.27 17.14
CA LYS A 91 10.76 4.06 17.96
C LYS A 91 9.44 3.36 18.23
N GLU A 92 8.40 4.09 18.61
CA GLU A 92 7.08 3.53 18.88
C GLU A 92 6.47 2.88 17.62
N ALA A 93 6.52 3.58 16.49
CA ALA A 93 5.99 3.11 15.22
C ALA A 93 6.69 1.85 14.73
N VAL A 94 8.03 1.79 14.83
CA VAL A 94 8.80 0.60 14.44
C VAL A 94 8.46 -0.59 15.34
N LEU A 95 8.27 -0.38 16.65
CA LEU A 95 7.89 -1.43 17.57
C LEU A 95 6.47 -1.97 17.29
N ASP A 96 5.48 -1.09 17.07
CA ASP A 96 4.11 -1.50 16.68
C ASP A 96 4.11 -2.25 15.34
N CYS A 97 4.83 -1.74 14.34
CA CYS A 97 4.99 -2.38 13.04
C CYS A 97 5.65 -3.75 13.17
N ARG A 98 6.72 -3.86 13.96
CA ARG A 98 7.42 -5.13 14.19
C ARG A 98 6.49 -6.17 14.85
N ALA A 99 5.70 -5.76 15.84
CA ALA A 99 4.73 -6.63 16.49
C ALA A 99 3.67 -7.16 15.51
N ARG A 100 3.27 -6.35 14.53
CA ARG A 100 2.24 -6.72 13.54
C ARG A 100 2.73 -7.61 12.41
N VAL A 101 3.94 -7.40 11.93
CA VAL A 101 4.50 -8.22 10.84
C VAL A 101 5.01 -9.58 11.33
N GLY A 102 5.36 -9.67 12.62
CA GLY A 102 5.76 -10.93 13.26
C GLY A 102 7.18 -11.38 12.88
N PRO A 103 7.59 -12.56 13.38
CA PRO A 103 8.90 -13.13 13.07
C PRO A 103 8.97 -13.52 11.58
N GLY A 104 9.88 -12.90 10.84
CA GLY A 104 10.04 -13.09 9.39
C GLY A 104 9.36 -12.03 8.53
N GLY A 105 8.67 -11.06 9.13
CA GLY A 105 8.13 -9.89 8.44
C GLY A 105 9.13 -8.74 8.30
N SER A 106 8.88 -7.85 7.33
CA SER A 106 9.73 -6.69 7.03
C SER A 106 9.06 -5.38 7.45
N VAL A 107 9.84 -4.43 7.96
CA VAL A 107 9.39 -3.06 8.21
C VAL A 107 10.21 -2.14 7.31
N PHE A 108 9.53 -1.39 6.46
CA PHE A 108 10.10 -0.37 5.60
C PHE A 108 9.90 0.99 6.24
N THR A 109 10.87 1.88 6.09
CA THR A 109 10.73 3.29 6.43
C THR A 109 10.84 4.12 5.15
N SER A 110 10.06 5.19 5.04
CA SER A 110 10.19 6.19 3.98
C SER A 110 10.24 7.55 4.64
N GLY A 111 11.35 8.27 4.54
CA GLY A 111 11.49 9.63 5.06
C GLY A 111 12.44 10.45 4.20
N GLY A 112 12.22 11.76 4.15
CA GLY A 112 13.13 12.74 3.52
C GLY A 112 12.88 13.03 2.04
N ILE A 113 11.85 13.83 1.71
CA ILE A 113 11.75 14.58 0.43
C ILE A 113 12.06 16.09 0.64
N GLY A 114 12.51 16.49 1.83
CA GLY A 114 13.05 17.84 2.08
C GLY A 114 14.52 17.92 1.66
N PRO A 115 14.99 19.03 1.04
CA PRO A 115 16.42 19.19 0.80
C PRO A 115 17.11 19.31 2.16
N THR A 116 18.35 18.83 2.24
CA THR A 116 19.28 18.96 3.40
C THR A 116 19.05 18.05 4.61
N HIS A 117 19.88 16.99 4.65
CA HIS A 117 20.89 16.73 5.69
C HIS A 117 20.42 16.80 7.15
N ASP A 118 19.96 15.68 7.70
CA ASP A 118 20.29 15.28 9.07
C ASP A 118 20.15 13.75 9.21
N ASP A 119 21.22 13.06 8.79
CA ASP A 119 21.48 11.67 9.15
C ASP A 119 21.71 11.57 10.66
N VAL A 120 20.69 11.15 11.40
CA VAL A 120 20.87 10.46 12.68
C VAL A 120 20.17 9.12 12.58
N THR A 121 20.87 8.16 11.95
CA THR A 121 20.57 6.73 12.06
C THR A 121 21.61 6.06 12.94
#